data_AF-A0A8C4WS41-F1
#
_entry.id   AF-A0A8C4WS41-F1
#
_cell.length_a   1.000
_cell.length_b   1.000
_cell.length_c   1.000
_cell.angle_alpha   90.00
_cell.angle_beta   90.00
_cell.angle_gamma   90.00
#
_symmetry.space_group_name_H-M   'P 1'
#
loop_
_entity.id
_entity.type
_entity.pdbx_description
1 polymer ?
#
loop_
_entity_poly.entity_id
_entity_poly.type
_entity_poly.pdbx_seq_one_letter_code
_entity_poly.pdbx_strand_id
1 'polypeptide(L)'
;MRVGAMGGWRGLGAGIGIGFYGNSETNDGVGQATAALLDANLTLQGADVLVRQTLGLLSGAVGGDLTQLEEALAPRIEFVAVVRNTRRQTEAVAQILVGLPFWGALGRSPSQLAHGLAFLEDYRWLAYLLLLLLDLVICLFTLLGLGKQSKWLVVGSLGTSVGSTQGGLCDPTNSPHPASVTITPSLPKGLSDFCSDPDGFVLNLTQAKTELSPEILQYYLTCSQDVPNPFQQRLTMSQRALSSIHSQLHGLEREAIPQFPAAERNLVSVQGTLNSTESNFHQLVALLNCRGLHKVSAPAPPGGVPRLGPPLAGFPPLW
;
A
#
# COMPACT_ATOMS: atom_id res chain seq x y z
N MET A 1 13.94 54.73 -21.30
CA MET A 1 13.38 53.79 -20.30
C MET A 1 12.47 52.74 -20.96
N ARG A 2 12.98 51.82 -21.79
CA ARG A 2 12.13 50.83 -22.48
C ARG A 2 12.70 49.42 -22.66
N VAL A 3 13.71 49.04 -21.86
CA VAL A 3 14.37 47.72 -21.98
C VAL A 3 14.19 46.84 -20.73
N GLY A 4 13.79 47.40 -19.58
CA GLY A 4 13.63 46.62 -18.33
C GLY A 4 12.35 45.78 -18.24
N ALA A 5 11.30 46.10 -18.99
CA ALA A 5 10.01 45.41 -18.87
C ALA A 5 9.93 44.08 -19.65
N MET A 6 10.76 43.86 -20.67
CA MET A 6 10.72 42.62 -21.48
C MET A 6 11.41 41.43 -20.80
N GLY A 7 12.33 41.67 -19.85
CA GLY A 7 13.03 40.60 -19.11
C GLY A 7 12.14 39.91 -18.07
N GLY A 8 11.32 40.68 -17.35
CA GLY A 8 10.41 40.12 -16.33
C GLY A 8 9.29 39.25 -16.90
N TRP A 9 8.80 39.56 -18.10
CA TRP A 9 7.71 38.82 -18.75
C TRP A 9 8.14 37.47 -19.32
N ARG A 10 9.40 37.33 -19.76
CA ARG A 10 9.97 36.02 -20.16
C ARG A 10 10.13 35.08 -18.98
N GLY A 11 10.44 35.61 -17.79
CA GLY A 11 10.52 34.85 -16.54
C GLY A 11 9.17 34.34 -16.04
N LEU A 12 8.12 35.17 -16.12
CA LEU A 12 6.76 34.77 -15.70
C LEU A 12 6.18 33.63 -16.55
N GLY A 13 6.28 33.71 -17.89
CA GLY A 13 5.74 32.65 -18.76
C GLY A 13 6.46 31.31 -18.59
N ALA A 14 7.78 31.33 -18.40
CA ALA A 14 8.56 30.13 -18.09
C ALA A 14 8.22 29.55 -16.70
N GLY A 15 8.04 30.41 -15.68
CA GLY A 15 7.66 29.98 -14.33
C GLY A 15 6.27 29.34 -14.26
N ILE A 16 5.28 29.89 -14.96
CA ILE A 16 3.92 29.33 -15.04
C ILE A 16 3.92 27.97 -15.75
N GLY A 17 4.69 27.83 -16.84
CA GLY A 17 4.82 26.56 -17.57
C GLY A 17 5.49 25.46 -16.76
N ILE A 18 6.59 25.78 -16.06
CA ILE A 18 7.27 24.84 -15.16
C ILE A 18 6.36 24.42 -14.00
N GLY A 19 5.61 25.38 -13.43
CA GLY A 19 4.65 25.11 -12.36
C GLY A 19 3.50 24.20 -12.78
N PHE A 20 2.92 24.43 -13.97
CA PHE A 20 1.83 23.58 -14.49
C PHE A 20 2.31 22.16 -14.81
N TYR A 21 3.52 22.05 -15.39
CA TYR A 21 4.14 20.76 -15.64
C TYR A 21 4.35 19.98 -14.33
N GLY A 22 4.98 20.58 -13.32
CA GLY A 22 5.17 19.94 -12.01
C GLY A 22 3.86 19.57 -11.33
N ASN A 23 2.82 20.38 -11.50
CA ASN A 23 1.47 20.09 -10.98
C ASN A 23 0.83 18.86 -11.66
N SER A 24 1.00 18.72 -12.98
CA SER A 24 0.55 17.56 -13.76
C SER A 24 1.28 16.28 -13.34
N GLU A 25 2.60 16.34 -13.21
CA GLU A 25 3.41 15.20 -12.75
C GLU A 25 3.03 14.79 -11.32
N THR A 26 2.71 15.76 -10.46
CA THR A 26 2.22 15.48 -9.10
C THR A 26 0.86 14.77 -9.14
N ASN A 27 -0.07 15.24 -9.98
CA ASN A 27 -1.39 14.62 -10.15
C ASN A 27 -1.27 13.17 -10.67
N ASP A 28 -0.41 12.95 -11.66
CA ASP A 28 -0.17 11.60 -12.20
C ASP A 28 0.48 10.69 -11.14
N GLY A 29 1.43 11.22 -10.36
CA GLY A 29 2.04 10.50 -9.24
C GLY A 29 1.05 10.13 -8.14
N VAL A 30 0.14 11.05 -7.75
CA VAL A 30 -0.91 10.78 -6.76
C VAL A 30 -1.93 9.78 -7.31
N GLY A 31 -2.26 9.84 -8.59
CA GLY A 31 -3.10 8.85 -9.26
C GLY A 31 -2.48 7.44 -9.21
N GLN A 32 -1.19 7.33 -9.52
CA GLN A 32 -0.45 6.06 -9.43
C GLN A 32 -0.39 5.54 -7.98
N ALA A 33 -0.12 6.40 -7.00
CA ALA A 33 -0.10 6.02 -5.58
C ALA A 33 -1.48 5.55 -5.10
N THR A 34 -2.55 6.22 -5.52
CA THR A 34 -3.93 5.84 -5.19
C THR A 34 -4.29 4.48 -5.78
N ALA A 35 -3.92 4.22 -7.04
CA ALA A 35 -4.12 2.93 -7.68
C ALA A 35 -3.35 1.81 -6.97
N ALA A 36 -2.08 2.05 -6.62
CA ALA A 36 -1.25 1.12 -5.87
C ALA A 36 -1.84 0.78 -4.48
N LEU A 37 -2.41 1.77 -3.78
CA LEU A 37 -3.08 1.54 -2.49
C LEU A 37 -4.36 0.70 -2.62
N LEU A 38 -5.14 0.91 -3.68
CA LEU A 38 -6.32 0.10 -3.94
C LEU A 38 -5.96 -1.34 -4.30
N ASP A 39 -4.92 -1.52 -5.11
CA ASP A 39 -4.42 -2.85 -5.47
C ASP A 39 -3.82 -3.59 -4.27
N ALA A 40 -3.07 -2.88 -3.42
CA ALA A 40 -2.60 -3.40 -2.14
C ALA A 40 -3.78 -3.84 -1.28
N ASN A 41 -4.85 -3.05 -1.20
CA ASN A 41 -6.04 -3.44 -0.45
C ASN A 41 -6.66 -4.74 -0.98
N LEU A 42 -6.74 -4.96 -2.30
CA LEU A 42 -7.24 -6.21 -2.88
C LEU A 42 -6.34 -7.40 -2.54
N THR A 43 -5.03 -7.24 -2.69
CA THR A 43 -4.03 -8.27 -2.40
C THR A 43 -4.10 -8.70 -0.92
N LEU A 44 -4.24 -7.74 -0.02
CA LEU A 44 -4.34 -7.97 1.42
C LEU A 44 -5.65 -8.61 1.82
N GLN A 45 -6.77 -8.20 1.21
CA GLN A 45 -8.05 -8.88 1.40
C GLN A 45 -8.01 -10.34 0.91
N GLY A 46 -7.35 -10.60 -0.22
CA GLY A 46 -7.10 -11.95 -0.71
C GLY A 46 -6.30 -12.79 0.28
N ALA A 47 -5.22 -12.24 0.84
CA ALA A 47 -4.42 -12.89 1.86
C ALA A 47 -5.24 -13.20 3.15
N ASP A 48 -6.05 -12.25 3.61
CA ASP A 48 -6.92 -12.41 4.79
C ASP A 48 -7.97 -13.52 4.59
N VAL A 49 -8.63 -13.55 3.42
CA VAL A 49 -9.57 -14.63 3.06
C VAL A 49 -8.87 -15.98 3.06
N LEU A 50 -7.68 -16.06 2.44
CA LEU A 50 -6.91 -17.29 2.33
C LEU A 50 -6.46 -17.82 3.70
N VAL A 51 -6.03 -16.92 4.59
CA VAL A 51 -5.67 -17.25 5.97
C VAL A 51 -6.89 -17.74 6.75
N ARG A 52 -8.02 -17.03 6.69
CA ARG A 52 -9.26 -17.46 7.38
C ARG A 52 -9.76 -18.80 6.89
N GLN A 53 -9.74 -19.05 5.58
CA GLN A 53 -10.11 -20.36 5.02
C GLN A 53 -9.18 -21.46 5.51
N THR A 54 -7.87 -21.22 5.48
CA THR A 54 -6.85 -22.17 5.96
C THR A 54 -7.01 -22.46 7.45
N LEU A 55 -7.25 -21.44 8.27
CA LEU A 55 -7.54 -21.61 9.70
C LEU A 55 -8.81 -22.43 9.93
N GLY A 56 -9.86 -22.18 9.15
CA GLY A 56 -11.08 -22.98 9.17
C GLY A 56 -10.81 -24.45 8.91
N LEU A 57 -10.07 -24.75 7.83
CA LEU A 57 -9.68 -26.11 7.47
C LEU A 57 -8.86 -26.81 8.58
N LEU A 58 -7.82 -26.14 9.08
CA LEU A 58 -6.97 -26.68 10.15
C LEU A 58 -7.76 -26.91 11.45
N SER A 59 -8.62 -25.96 11.83
CA SER A 59 -9.47 -26.10 13.02
C SER A 59 -10.48 -27.24 12.90
N GLY A 60 -11.04 -27.44 11.70
CA GLY A 60 -11.93 -28.56 11.40
C GLY A 60 -11.22 -29.91 11.50
N ALA A 61 -10.02 -30.02 10.91
CA ALA A 61 -9.21 -31.24 10.99
C ALA A 61 -8.78 -31.56 12.43
N VAL A 62 -8.43 -30.54 13.23
CA VAL A 62 -8.06 -30.70 14.65
C VAL A 62 -9.26 -31.08 15.52
N GLY A 63 -10.41 -30.42 15.32
CA GLY A 63 -11.59 -30.64 16.13
C GLY A 63 -12.31 -31.95 15.79
N GLY A 64 -12.37 -32.31 14.52
CA GLY A 64 -13.08 -33.49 14.01
C GLY A 64 -12.15 -34.67 13.74
N ASP A 65 -11.47 -34.65 12.59
CA ASP A 65 -10.80 -35.81 12.02
C ASP A 65 -9.71 -36.39 12.93
N LEU A 66 -8.85 -35.52 13.50
CA LEU A 66 -7.79 -35.93 14.43
C LEU A 66 -8.35 -36.48 15.75
N THR A 67 -9.44 -35.91 16.27
CA THR A 67 -10.11 -36.44 17.47
C THR A 67 -10.68 -37.84 17.22
N GLN A 68 -11.31 -38.07 16.06
CA GLN A 68 -11.83 -39.38 15.70
C GLN A 68 -10.70 -40.40 15.41
N LEU A 69 -9.57 -39.95 14.85
CA LEU A 69 -8.36 -40.76 14.69
C LEU A 69 -7.79 -41.20 16.04
N GLU A 70 -7.73 -40.31 17.04
CA GLU A 70 -7.30 -40.68 18.40
C GLU A 70 -8.20 -41.75 19.02
N GLU A 71 -9.51 -41.68 18.81
CA GLU A 71 -10.48 -42.67 19.32
C GLU A 71 -10.35 -44.02 18.59
N ALA A 72 -10.26 -44.00 17.26
CA ALA A 72 -10.10 -45.21 16.46
C ALA A 72 -8.78 -45.95 16.74
N LEU A 73 -7.72 -45.20 17.05
CA LEU A 73 -6.37 -45.72 17.32
C LEU A 73 -6.08 -45.93 18.81
N ALA A 74 -7.06 -45.68 19.70
CA ALA A 74 -6.93 -45.81 21.15
C ALA A 74 -6.25 -47.11 21.65
N PRO A 75 -6.45 -48.29 21.00
CA PRO A 75 -5.77 -49.52 21.43
C PRO A 75 -4.25 -49.53 21.27
N ARG A 76 -3.67 -48.60 20.49
CA ARG A 76 -2.22 -48.50 20.23
C ARG A 76 -1.69 -47.12 20.62
N ILE A 77 -1.03 -47.06 21.77
CA ILE A 77 -0.50 -45.80 22.35
C ILE A 77 0.48 -45.09 21.40
N GLU A 78 1.30 -45.85 20.66
CA GLU A 78 2.27 -45.32 19.71
C GLU A 78 1.59 -44.52 18.57
N PHE A 79 0.49 -45.04 18.03
CA PHE A 79 -0.29 -44.36 16.99
C PHE A 79 -1.00 -43.12 17.54
N VAL A 80 -1.57 -43.20 18.74
CA VAL A 80 -2.18 -42.03 19.42
C VAL A 80 -1.14 -40.94 19.66
N ALA A 81 0.10 -41.30 19.99
CA ALA A 81 1.18 -40.32 20.18
C ALA A 81 1.48 -39.55 18.88
N VAL A 82 1.50 -40.24 17.72
CA VAL A 82 1.67 -39.61 16.41
C VAL A 82 0.51 -38.67 16.11
N VAL A 83 -0.74 -39.09 16.31
CA VAL A 83 -1.93 -38.25 16.06
C VAL A 83 -1.92 -36.98 16.94
N ARG A 84 -1.58 -37.12 18.23
CA ARG A 84 -1.45 -35.97 19.15
C ARG A 84 -0.32 -35.03 18.79
N ASN A 85 0.80 -35.56 18.29
CA ASN A 85 1.90 -34.75 17.81
C ASN A 85 1.49 -33.96 16.56
N THR A 86 0.83 -34.61 15.61
CA THR A 86 0.22 -33.97 14.43
C THR A 86 -0.71 -32.85 14.85
N ARG A 87 -1.64 -33.10 15.78
CA ARG A 87 -2.55 -32.09 16.31
C ARG A 87 -1.83 -30.85 16.85
N ARG A 88 -0.81 -31.03 17.70
CA ARG A 88 -0.02 -29.92 18.25
C ARG A 88 0.70 -29.13 17.18
N GLN A 89 1.26 -29.80 16.17
CA GLN A 89 1.92 -29.12 15.05
C GLN A 89 0.91 -28.35 14.20
N THR A 90 -0.27 -28.90 13.94
CA THR A 90 -1.35 -28.20 13.23
C THR A 90 -1.84 -26.97 13.98
N GLU A 91 -2.06 -27.09 15.30
CA GLU A 91 -2.42 -25.96 16.16
C GLU A 91 -1.33 -24.88 16.17
N ALA A 92 -0.04 -25.26 16.21
CA ALA A 92 1.07 -24.32 16.10
C ALA A 92 1.07 -23.56 14.76
N VAL A 93 0.81 -24.24 13.64
CA VAL A 93 0.67 -23.60 12.32
C VAL A 93 -0.50 -22.62 12.30
N ALA A 94 -1.64 -22.98 12.90
CA ALA A 94 -2.78 -22.09 13.01
C ALA A 94 -2.45 -20.84 13.86
N GLN A 95 -1.73 -20.98 14.97
CA GLN A 95 -1.30 -19.85 15.79
C GLN A 95 -0.37 -18.89 15.03
N ILE A 96 0.55 -19.42 14.22
CA ILE A 96 1.43 -18.61 13.37
C ILE A 96 0.61 -17.78 12.37
N LEU A 97 -0.41 -18.39 11.76
CA LEU A 97 -1.30 -17.74 10.78
C LEU A 97 -2.14 -16.62 11.40
N VAL A 98 -2.71 -16.84 12.60
CA VAL A 98 -3.47 -15.80 13.33
C VAL A 98 -2.58 -14.62 13.73
N GLY A 99 -1.32 -14.88 14.06
CA GLY A 99 -0.35 -13.87 14.47
C GLY A 99 0.25 -13.04 13.32
N LEU A 100 -0.23 -13.21 12.09
CA LEU A 100 0.22 -12.39 10.96
C LEU A 100 -0.47 -11.01 11.01
N PRO A 101 0.27 -9.90 11.21
CA PRO A 101 -0.31 -8.57 11.21
C PRO A 101 -0.76 -8.20 9.78
N PHE A 102 -2.06 -8.32 9.51
CA PHE A 102 -2.69 -7.75 8.32
C PHE A 102 -3.27 -6.37 8.63
N TRP A 103 -3.37 -5.52 7.62
CA TRP A 103 -3.91 -4.16 7.71
C TRP A 103 -5.33 -4.07 8.30
N GLY A 104 -6.11 -5.14 8.20
CA GLY A 104 -7.46 -5.23 8.79
C GLY A 104 -7.49 -5.19 10.33
N ALA A 105 -6.39 -5.57 11.01
CA ALA A 105 -6.28 -5.48 12.46
C ALA A 105 -5.99 -4.05 12.96
N LEU A 106 -5.70 -3.10 12.05
CA LEU A 106 -5.04 -1.81 12.36
C LEU A 106 -5.92 -0.58 12.10
N GLY A 107 -7.24 -0.74 12.02
CA GLY A 107 -8.20 0.37 12.11
C GLY A 107 -8.30 1.33 10.91
N ARG A 108 -7.36 1.34 9.96
CA ARG A 108 -7.47 2.07 8.68
C ARG A 108 -6.97 1.23 7.50
N SER A 109 -7.87 0.88 6.59
CA SER A 109 -7.54 0.15 5.37
C SER A 109 -6.81 1.04 4.36
N PRO A 110 -5.89 0.50 3.53
CA PRO A 110 -5.25 1.25 2.45
C PRO A 110 -6.25 1.94 1.51
N SER A 111 -7.45 1.37 1.37
CA SER A 111 -8.55 1.97 0.62
C SER A 111 -9.05 3.29 1.21
N GLN A 112 -9.13 3.45 2.54
CA GLN A 112 -9.52 4.71 3.15
C GLN A 112 -8.47 5.80 2.92
N LEU A 113 -7.19 5.43 2.95
CA LEU A 113 -6.09 6.33 2.59
C LEU A 113 -6.15 6.73 1.12
N ALA A 114 -6.43 5.77 0.22
CA ALA A 114 -6.61 6.04 -1.22
C ALA A 114 -7.74 7.04 -1.48
N HIS A 115 -8.91 6.86 -0.85
CA HIS A 115 -10.03 7.80 -0.98
C HIS A 115 -9.69 9.19 -0.42
N GLY A 116 -8.98 9.25 0.70
CA GLY A 116 -8.51 10.51 1.27
C GLY A 116 -7.52 11.24 0.38
N LEU A 117 -6.58 10.52 -0.25
CA LEU A 117 -5.62 11.10 -1.19
C LEU A 117 -6.30 11.59 -2.47
N ALA A 118 -7.19 10.80 -3.06
CA ALA A 118 -7.96 11.21 -4.24
C ALA A 118 -8.78 12.48 -3.96
N PHE A 119 -9.47 12.53 -2.82
CA PHE A 119 -10.24 13.71 -2.44
C PHE A 119 -9.35 14.95 -2.25
N LEU A 120 -8.21 14.83 -1.57
CA LEU A 120 -7.29 15.96 -1.40
C LEU A 120 -6.72 16.44 -2.75
N GLU A 121 -6.46 15.51 -3.66
CA GLU A 121 -5.95 15.80 -4.98
C GLU A 121 -6.96 16.56 -5.84
N ASP A 122 -8.24 16.18 -5.81
CA ASP A 122 -9.30 16.89 -6.51
C ASP A 122 -9.36 18.37 -6.09
N TYR A 123 -9.25 18.65 -4.77
CA TYR A 123 -9.25 20.01 -4.25
C TYR A 123 -7.96 20.76 -4.61
N ARG A 124 -6.80 20.12 -4.50
CA ARG A 124 -5.50 20.70 -4.86
C ARG A 124 -5.50 21.11 -6.34
N TRP A 125 -5.92 20.20 -7.21
CA TRP A 125 -5.99 20.41 -8.66
C TRP A 125 -6.93 21.56 -9.03
N LEU A 126 -8.15 21.58 -8.46
CA LEU A 126 -9.11 22.67 -8.68
C LEU A 126 -8.57 24.02 -8.21
N ALA A 127 -7.88 24.08 -7.06
CA ALA A 127 -7.26 25.30 -6.56
C ALA A 127 -6.18 25.83 -7.51
N TYR A 128 -5.32 24.95 -8.05
CA TYR A 128 -4.31 25.34 -9.04
C TYR A 128 -4.92 25.83 -10.35
N LEU A 129 -5.98 25.18 -10.85
CA LEU A 129 -6.70 25.65 -12.05
C LEU A 129 -7.32 27.03 -11.83
N LEU A 130 -7.89 27.28 -10.65
CA LEU A 130 -8.49 28.57 -10.32
C LEU A 130 -7.42 29.68 -10.24
N LEU A 131 -6.27 29.40 -9.63
CA LEU A 131 -5.13 30.33 -9.59
C LEU A 131 -4.61 30.65 -10.99
N LEU A 132 -4.45 29.63 -11.85
CA LEU A 132 -4.02 29.81 -13.23
C LEU A 132 -5.01 30.67 -14.04
N LEU A 133 -6.31 30.45 -13.83
CA LEU A 133 -7.36 31.25 -14.47
C LEU A 133 -7.29 32.72 -14.02
N LEU A 134 -7.09 32.95 -12.72
CA LEU A 134 -6.92 34.29 -12.16
C LEU A 134 -5.69 34.99 -12.77
N ASP A 135 -4.55 34.30 -12.86
CA ASP A 135 -3.33 34.82 -13.46
C ASP A 135 -3.51 35.16 -14.95
N LEU A 136 -4.22 34.32 -15.70
CA LEU A 136 -4.53 34.57 -17.11
C LEU A 136 -5.39 35.84 -17.28
N VAL A 137 -6.37 36.05 -16.39
CA VAL A 137 -7.21 37.25 -16.39
C VAL A 137 -6.38 38.50 -16.08
N ILE A 138 -5.48 38.45 -15.10
CA ILE A 138 -4.55 39.55 -14.77
C ILE A 138 -3.63 39.85 -15.97
N CYS A 139 -3.09 38.81 -16.62
CA CYS A 139 -2.27 38.95 -17.82
C CYS A 139 -3.06 39.60 -18.97
N LEU A 140 -4.33 39.21 -19.17
CA LEU A 140 -5.18 39.83 -20.19
C LEU A 140 -5.44 41.32 -19.89
N PHE A 141 -5.78 41.67 -18.65
CA PHE A 141 -6.01 43.06 -18.26
C PHE A 141 -4.77 43.94 -18.41
N THR A 142 -3.60 43.42 -18.04
CA THR A 142 -2.33 44.15 -18.22
C THR A 142 -2.01 44.36 -19.69
N LEU A 143 -2.18 43.33 -20.55
CA LEU A 143 -1.99 43.46 -22.00
C LEU A 143 -2.98 44.45 -22.64
N LEU A 144 -4.25 44.42 -22.23
CA LEU A 144 -5.27 45.40 -22.69
C LEU A 144 -4.94 46.82 -22.22
N GLY A 145 -4.47 46.98 -20.98
CA GLY A 145 -4.02 48.26 -20.44
C GLY A 145 -2.84 48.85 -21.21
N LEU A 146 -1.85 48.00 -21.56
CA LEU A 146 -0.71 48.38 -22.39
C LEU A 146 -1.11 48.71 -23.84
N GLY A 147 -2.04 47.94 -24.42
CA GLY A 147 -2.51 48.14 -25.80
C GLY A 147 -3.37 49.39 -25.99
N LYS A 148 -4.19 49.75 -25.00
CA LYS A 148 -5.07 50.93 -25.07
C LYS A 148 -4.47 52.23 -24.51
N GLN A 149 -3.21 52.23 -24.01
CA GLN A 149 -2.59 53.38 -23.34
C GLN A 149 -3.43 53.93 -22.16
N SER A 150 -4.30 53.09 -21.56
CA SER A 150 -5.19 53.50 -20.48
C SER A 150 -4.47 53.37 -19.15
N LYS A 151 -3.97 54.49 -18.63
CA LYS A 151 -3.25 54.56 -17.34
C LYS A 151 -4.08 54.01 -16.17
N TRP A 152 -5.41 54.09 -16.23
CA TRP A 152 -6.32 53.65 -15.17
C TRP A 152 -6.50 52.13 -15.09
N LEU A 153 -6.33 51.41 -16.21
CA LEU A 153 -6.52 49.95 -16.27
C LEU A 153 -5.32 49.18 -15.68
N VAL A 154 -4.12 49.77 -15.77
CA VAL A 154 -2.87 49.21 -15.20
C VAL A 154 -2.78 49.44 -13.68
N VAL A 155 -3.32 50.56 -13.18
CA VAL A 155 -3.41 50.84 -11.73
C VAL A 155 -4.48 49.95 -11.07
N GLY A 156 -5.58 49.67 -11.76
CA GLY A 156 -6.63 48.77 -11.28
C GLY A 156 -6.15 47.31 -11.08
N SER A 157 -5.30 46.79 -11.96
CA SER A 157 -4.77 45.43 -11.85
C SER A 157 -3.66 45.27 -10.80
N LEU A 158 -3.03 46.37 -10.36
CA LEU A 158 -2.05 46.37 -9.27
C LEU A 158 -2.73 46.54 -7.89
N GLY A 159 -3.93 47.10 -7.84
CA GLY A 159 -4.69 47.29 -6.60
C GLY A 159 -5.32 46.02 -6.03
N THR A 160 -5.63 45.03 -6.87
CA THR A 160 -6.23 43.76 -6.43
C THR A 160 -5.21 42.73 -5.94
N SER A 161 -3.92 42.86 -6.28
CA SER A 161 -2.86 41.96 -5.79
C SER A 161 -2.30 42.33 -4.41
N VAL A 162 -2.58 43.54 -3.91
CA VAL A 162 -2.12 44.04 -2.59
C VAL A 162 -3.16 43.81 -1.48
N GLY A 163 -4.41 43.49 -1.82
CA GLY A 163 -5.49 43.27 -0.84
C GLY A 163 -5.36 42.03 0.04
N SER A 164 -4.49 41.07 -0.30
CA SER A 164 -4.37 39.79 0.42
C SER A 164 -3.14 39.65 1.33
N THR A 165 -2.36 40.72 1.54
CA THR A 165 -1.18 40.69 2.44
C THR A 165 -1.15 41.77 3.52
N GLN A 166 -2.26 42.49 3.77
CA GLN A 166 -2.34 43.41 4.91
C GLN A 166 -3.14 42.78 6.05
N GLY A 167 -2.50 41.88 6.80
CA GLY A 167 -3.10 41.22 7.95
C GLY A 167 -2.06 40.57 8.86
N GLY A 168 -1.03 41.31 9.25
CA GLY A 168 0.00 40.80 10.17
C GLY A 168 0.90 41.93 10.67
N LEU A 169 0.48 42.57 11.76
CA LEU A 169 1.35 43.39 12.61
C LEU A 169 2.54 42.55 13.08
N CYS A 170 3.77 42.99 12.84
CA CYS A 170 4.91 42.79 13.73
C CYS A 170 5.96 43.90 13.48
N ASP A 171 6.45 44.44 14.59
CA ASP A 171 7.30 45.60 14.87
C ASP A 171 8.58 45.78 14.01
N PRO A 172 9.10 47.01 13.80
CA PRO A 172 10.37 47.26 13.13
C PRO A 172 11.49 47.52 14.15
N THR A 173 12.48 46.63 14.26
CA THR A 173 13.78 47.00 14.83
C THR A 173 14.96 46.34 14.09
N ASN A 174 15.74 47.19 13.41
CA ASN A 174 17.18 47.14 13.15
C ASN A 174 17.84 45.87 12.56
N SER A 175 18.13 45.88 11.25
CA SER A 175 19.47 45.52 10.71
C SER A 175 19.62 45.88 9.21
N PRO A 176 20.81 46.29 8.72
CA PRO A 176 21.04 46.64 7.31
C PRO A 176 21.77 45.52 6.55
N HIS A 177 21.06 44.73 5.73
CA HIS A 177 21.66 43.97 4.62
C HIS A 177 20.62 43.67 3.52
N PRO A 178 20.98 43.73 2.22
CA PRO A 178 20.09 43.36 1.13
C PRO A 178 20.10 41.83 0.96
N ALA A 179 19.12 41.15 1.56
CA ALA A 179 18.87 39.74 1.33
C ALA A 179 17.78 39.57 0.27
N SER A 180 18.05 38.71 -0.72
CA SER A 180 17.07 38.22 -1.68
C SER A 180 15.77 37.83 -0.99
N VAL A 181 14.67 38.33 -1.53
CA VAL A 181 13.30 37.98 -1.10
C VAL A 181 13.03 36.55 -1.54
N THR A 182 13.42 35.58 -0.71
CA THR A 182 12.86 34.23 -0.78
C THR A 182 11.46 34.33 -0.21
N ILE A 183 10.47 34.42 -1.09
CA ILE A 183 9.07 34.21 -0.72
C ILE A 183 8.97 32.74 -0.29
N THR A 184 9.06 32.48 1.01
CA THR A 184 8.56 31.22 1.56
C THR A 184 7.08 31.45 1.84
N PRO A 185 6.15 30.91 1.03
CA PRO A 185 4.80 30.78 1.52
C PRO A 185 4.87 29.83 2.71
N SER A 186 4.24 30.20 3.82
CA SER A 186 3.98 29.31 4.94
C SER A 186 3.01 28.20 4.49
N LEU A 187 3.50 27.28 3.67
CA LEU A 187 2.90 25.97 3.52
C LEU A 187 3.22 25.19 4.81
N PRO A 188 2.36 24.23 5.20
CA PRO A 188 2.72 23.30 6.26
C PRO A 188 4.11 22.72 5.93
N LYS A 189 5.01 22.75 6.92
CA LYS A 189 6.42 22.29 6.83
C LYS A 189 6.60 20.93 6.13
N GLY A 190 5.53 20.13 6.03
CA GLY A 190 5.51 18.86 5.32
C GLY A 190 5.77 18.92 3.80
N LEU A 191 5.53 20.04 3.10
CA LEU A 191 5.84 20.09 1.65
C LEU A 191 7.34 20.24 1.36
N SER A 192 8.10 20.85 2.28
CA SER A 192 9.57 20.94 2.16
C SER A 192 10.25 19.60 2.46
N ASP A 193 9.74 18.89 3.47
CA ASP A 193 10.29 17.60 3.89
C ASP A 193 9.93 16.47 2.91
N PHE A 194 8.73 16.50 2.29
CA PHE A 194 8.35 15.54 1.25
C PHE A 194 9.24 15.62 0.00
N CYS A 195 9.65 16.82 -0.42
CA CYS A 195 10.55 16.99 -1.56
C CYS A 195 12.01 16.59 -1.28
N SER A 196 12.38 16.48 0.00
CA SER A 196 13.75 16.19 0.43
C SER A 196 13.94 14.74 0.87
N ASP A 197 12.94 14.16 1.54
CA ASP A 197 12.91 12.77 2.02
C ASP A 197 11.46 12.23 1.98
N PRO A 198 10.98 11.81 0.79
CA PRO A 198 9.61 11.33 0.62
C PRO A 198 9.34 10.03 1.41
N ASP A 199 10.35 9.15 1.51
CA ASP A 199 10.22 7.87 2.21
C ASP A 199 10.11 8.08 3.73
N GLY A 200 10.96 8.93 4.32
CA GLY A 200 10.89 9.27 5.74
C GLY A 200 9.58 9.98 6.10
N PHE A 201 9.07 10.84 5.23
CA PHE A 201 7.77 11.47 5.40
C PHE A 201 6.62 10.45 5.40
N VAL A 202 6.60 9.53 4.43
CA VAL A 202 5.57 8.48 4.35
C VAL A 202 5.65 7.55 5.55
N LEU A 203 6.84 7.09 5.96
CA LEU A 203 7.04 6.24 7.12
C LEU A 203 6.56 6.90 8.43
N ASN A 204 6.87 8.18 8.64
CA ASN A 204 6.46 8.90 9.85
C ASN A 204 4.93 9.16 9.86
N LEU A 205 4.37 9.55 8.72
CA LEU A 205 2.92 9.79 8.60
C LEU A 205 2.10 8.50 8.78
N THR A 206 2.58 7.40 8.19
CA THR A 206 1.95 6.09 8.32
C THR A 206 2.13 5.55 9.73
N GLN A 207 3.31 5.60 10.35
CA GLN A 207 3.50 5.20 11.74
C GLN A 207 2.59 5.99 12.71
N ALA A 208 2.40 7.29 12.46
CA ALA A 208 1.48 8.13 13.22
C ALA A 208 -0.01 7.78 13.01
N LYS A 209 -0.37 7.11 11.92
CA LYS A 209 -1.77 6.83 11.53
C LYS A 209 -2.18 5.37 11.53
N THR A 210 -1.20 4.47 11.45
CA THR A 210 -1.31 3.03 11.38
C THR A 210 -0.18 2.49 12.23
N GLU A 211 -0.48 1.80 13.33
CA GLU A 211 0.50 1.19 14.25
C GLU A 211 1.28 0.02 13.61
N LEU A 212 1.51 0.06 12.28
CA LEU A 212 2.37 -0.89 11.60
C LEU A 212 3.81 -0.68 12.07
N SER A 213 4.52 -1.80 12.21
CA SER A 213 5.96 -1.77 12.44
C SER A 213 6.64 -1.12 11.21
N PRO A 214 7.52 -0.13 11.43
CA PRO A 214 8.17 0.61 10.34
C PRO A 214 8.97 -0.30 9.41
N GLU A 215 9.45 -1.44 9.93
CA GLU A 215 10.21 -2.44 9.16
C GLU A 215 9.36 -3.11 8.07
N ILE A 216 8.10 -3.42 8.34
CA ILE A 216 7.20 -4.03 7.33
C ILE A 216 6.93 -3.03 6.21
N LEU A 217 6.68 -1.78 6.57
CA LEU A 217 6.39 -0.73 5.60
C LEU A 217 7.61 -0.40 4.75
N GLN A 218 8.80 -0.31 5.35
CA GLN A 218 10.06 -0.09 4.65
C GLN A 218 10.36 -1.22 3.65
N TYR A 219 10.06 -2.47 3.99
CA TYR A 219 10.19 -3.60 3.06
C TYR A 219 9.33 -3.42 1.80
N TYR A 220 8.07 -2.97 1.94
CA TYR A 220 7.20 -2.75 0.78
C TYR A 220 7.52 -1.48 -0.02
N LEU A 221 8.00 -0.42 0.64
CA LEU A 221 8.38 0.83 -0.02
C LEU A 221 9.69 0.69 -0.81
N THR A 222 10.75 0.17 -0.19
CA THR A 222 12.06 0.07 -0.82
C THR A 222 12.16 -1.13 -1.76
N CYS A 223 11.49 -2.25 -1.43
CA CYS A 223 11.46 -3.51 -2.19
C CYS A 223 12.81 -3.89 -2.85
N SER A 224 13.89 -3.75 -2.10
CA SER A 224 15.23 -4.11 -2.55
C SER A 224 15.46 -5.63 -2.43
N GLN A 225 16.47 -6.15 -3.15
CA GLN A 225 16.79 -7.58 -3.07
C GLN A 225 17.48 -7.96 -1.75
N ASP A 226 18.05 -6.96 -1.08
CA ASP A 226 18.89 -7.14 0.11
C ASP A 226 18.08 -7.22 1.41
N VAL A 227 16.80 -6.84 1.39
CA VAL A 227 15.92 -6.90 2.55
C VAL A 227 15.09 -8.19 2.50
N PRO A 228 15.27 -9.10 3.48
CA PRO A 228 14.49 -10.33 3.54
C PRO A 228 13.02 -10.04 3.89
N ASN A 229 12.11 -10.89 3.40
CA ASN A 229 10.69 -10.72 3.69
C ASN A 229 10.43 -10.92 5.20
N PRO A 230 9.80 -9.96 5.90
CA PRO A 230 9.54 -10.03 7.35
C PRO A 230 8.63 -11.19 7.75
N PHE A 231 7.88 -11.76 6.80
CA PHE A 231 7.03 -12.93 7.02
C PHE A 231 7.74 -14.25 6.71
N GLN A 232 8.93 -14.23 6.09
CA GLN A 232 9.60 -15.43 5.60
C GLN A 232 9.88 -16.44 6.70
N GLN A 233 10.40 -16.00 7.86
CA GLN A 233 10.70 -16.92 8.96
C GLN A 233 9.45 -17.66 9.43
N ARG A 234 8.33 -16.96 9.61
CA ARG A 234 7.04 -17.54 10.02
C ARG A 234 6.49 -18.50 8.97
N LEU A 235 6.50 -18.10 7.70
CA LEU A 235 6.02 -18.94 6.59
C LEU A 235 6.87 -20.21 6.43
N THR A 236 8.19 -20.08 6.53
CA THR A 236 9.10 -21.23 6.45
C THR A 236 8.94 -22.18 7.65
N MET A 237 8.68 -21.65 8.85
CA MET A 237 8.36 -22.49 10.02
C MET A 237 7.07 -23.28 9.79
N SER A 238 6.02 -22.64 9.28
CA SER A 238 4.76 -23.30 8.95
C SER A 238 4.93 -24.39 7.88
N GLN A 239 5.67 -24.11 6.79
CA GLN A 239 5.96 -25.09 5.75
C GLN A 239 6.74 -26.31 6.27
N ARG A 240 7.75 -26.09 7.13
CA ARG A 240 8.50 -27.18 7.77
C ARG A 240 7.60 -28.02 8.68
N ALA A 241 6.71 -27.40 9.44
CA ALA A 241 5.74 -28.11 10.27
C ALA A 241 4.79 -28.95 9.41
N LEU A 242 4.24 -28.40 8.34
CA LEU A 242 3.35 -29.14 7.41
C LEU A 242 4.03 -30.34 6.76
N SER A 243 5.29 -30.19 6.33
CA SER A 243 6.08 -31.29 5.76
C SER A 243 6.34 -32.39 6.79
N SER A 244 6.66 -32.01 8.03
CA SER A 244 6.81 -32.95 9.16
C SER A 244 5.51 -33.71 9.43
N ILE A 245 4.37 -33.03 9.46
CA ILE A 245 3.05 -33.65 9.63
C ILE A 245 2.76 -34.65 8.50
N HIS A 246 3.01 -34.27 7.25
CA HIS A 246 2.84 -35.15 6.09
C HIS A 246 3.63 -36.44 6.22
N SER A 247 4.90 -36.34 6.62
CA SER A 247 5.74 -37.53 6.82
C SER A 247 5.21 -38.43 7.95
N GLN A 248 4.71 -37.85 9.03
CA GLN A 248 4.16 -38.60 10.17
C GLN A 248 2.85 -39.31 9.83
N LEU A 249 1.94 -38.64 9.12
CA LEU A 249 0.67 -39.22 8.69
C LEU A 249 0.88 -40.34 7.67
N HIS A 250 1.81 -40.16 6.73
CA HIS A 250 2.15 -41.21 5.76
C HIS A 250 2.76 -42.45 6.44
N GLY A 251 3.58 -42.26 7.49
CA GLY A 251 4.08 -43.37 8.31
C GLY A 251 2.93 -44.08 9.04
N LEU A 252 2.05 -43.29 9.66
CA LEU A 252 0.87 -43.80 10.36
C LEU A 252 -0.07 -44.57 9.43
N GLU A 253 -0.30 -44.09 8.21
CA GLU A 253 -1.12 -44.77 7.20
C GLU A 253 -0.60 -46.19 6.90
N ARG A 254 0.70 -46.31 6.62
CA ARG A 254 1.30 -47.59 6.26
C ARG A 254 1.20 -48.63 7.37
N GLU A 255 1.29 -48.20 8.63
CA GLU A 255 1.36 -49.10 9.78
C GLU A 255 0.00 -49.36 10.46
N ALA A 256 -0.87 -48.34 10.48
CA ALA A 256 -2.14 -48.40 11.20
C ALA A 256 -3.31 -48.91 10.35
N ILE A 257 -3.38 -48.58 9.05
CA ILE A 257 -4.54 -48.95 8.21
C ILE A 257 -4.78 -50.47 8.12
N PRO A 258 -3.75 -51.33 8.00
CA PRO A 258 -3.97 -52.79 8.02
C PRO A 258 -4.60 -53.32 9.31
N GLN A 259 -4.42 -52.62 10.44
CA GLN A 259 -4.94 -52.99 11.76
C GLN A 259 -6.24 -52.26 12.11
N PHE A 260 -6.44 -51.05 11.59
CA PHE A 260 -7.55 -50.14 11.91
C PHE A 260 -8.13 -49.52 10.62
N PRO A 261 -8.86 -50.28 9.80
CA PRO A 261 -9.42 -49.77 8.54
C PRO A 261 -10.42 -48.62 8.73
N ALA A 262 -11.06 -48.54 9.91
CA ALA A 262 -11.96 -47.42 10.23
C ALA A 262 -11.25 -46.05 10.29
N ALA A 263 -9.92 -46.02 10.48
CA ALA A 263 -9.13 -44.80 10.55
C ALA A 263 -8.81 -44.20 9.17
N GLU A 264 -8.92 -45.00 8.09
CA GLU A 264 -8.52 -44.62 6.71
C GLU A 264 -9.22 -43.34 6.24
N ARG A 265 -10.55 -43.27 6.42
CA ARG A 265 -11.35 -42.14 5.97
C ARG A 265 -10.88 -40.82 6.60
N ASN A 266 -10.61 -40.83 7.90
CA ASN A 266 -10.20 -39.64 8.63
C ASN A 266 -8.76 -39.25 8.28
N LEU A 267 -7.89 -40.23 8.07
CA LEU A 267 -6.50 -39.97 7.67
C LEU A 267 -6.43 -39.33 6.27
N VAL A 268 -7.20 -39.85 5.31
CA VAL A 268 -7.32 -39.26 3.96
C VAL A 268 -7.91 -37.85 4.02
N SER A 269 -8.91 -37.62 4.88
CA SER A 269 -9.50 -36.29 5.09
C SER A 269 -8.48 -35.27 5.63
N VAL A 270 -7.70 -35.65 6.65
CA VAL A 270 -6.62 -34.81 7.19
C VAL A 270 -5.57 -34.52 6.12
N GLN A 271 -5.18 -35.52 5.34
CA GLN A 271 -4.18 -35.34 4.28
C GLN A 271 -4.68 -34.43 3.15
N GLY A 272 -5.96 -34.54 2.77
CA GLY A 272 -6.60 -33.59 1.84
C GLY A 272 -6.60 -32.16 2.39
N THR A 273 -6.88 -31.99 3.68
CA THR A 273 -6.82 -30.70 4.37
C THR A 273 -5.40 -30.12 4.37
N LEU A 274 -4.38 -30.94 4.61
CA LEU A 274 -2.98 -30.51 4.59
C LEU A 274 -2.50 -30.16 3.19
N ASN A 275 -2.89 -30.89 2.15
CA ASN A 275 -2.61 -30.57 0.75
C ASN A 275 -3.22 -29.21 0.36
N SER A 276 -4.47 -28.97 0.74
CA SER A 276 -5.12 -27.67 0.52
C SER A 276 -4.40 -26.56 1.28
N THR A 277 -3.99 -26.83 2.52
CA THR A 277 -3.22 -25.90 3.35
C THR A 277 -1.88 -25.54 2.72
N GLU A 278 -1.13 -26.53 2.20
CA GLU A 278 0.15 -26.32 1.52
C GLU A 278 -0.01 -25.44 0.27
N SER A 279 -1.00 -25.73 -0.57
CA SER A 279 -1.34 -24.91 -1.73
C SER A 279 -1.66 -23.47 -1.34
N ASN A 280 -2.48 -23.27 -0.30
CA ASN A 280 -2.80 -21.95 0.23
C ASN A 280 -1.55 -21.22 0.76
N PHE A 281 -0.62 -21.93 1.41
CA PHE A 281 0.65 -21.33 1.86
C PHE A 281 1.51 -20.86 0.69
N HIS A 282 1.60 -21.62 -0.40
CA HIS A 282 2.32 -21.19 -1.61
C HIS A 282 1.72 -19.91 -2.19
N GLN A 283 0.39 -19.83 -2.26
CA GLN A 283 -0.29 -18.63 -2.73
C GLN A 283 -0.10 -17.44 -1.77
N LEU A 284 -0.13 -17.67 -0.45
CA LEU A 284 0.10 -16.64 0.56
C LEU A 284 1.52 -16.06 0.45
N VAL A 285 2.54 -16.90 0.25
CA VAL A 285 3.93 -16.45 0.02
C VAL A 285 4.03 -15.54 -1.19
N ALA A 286 3.32 -15.87 -2.28
CA ALA A 286 3.31 -15.05 -3.49
C ALA A 286 2.63 -13.69 -3.26
N LEU A 287 1.49 -13.66 -2.56
CA LEU A 287 0.75 -12.42 -2.25
C LEU A 287 1.53 -11.48 -1.32
N LEU A 288 2.33 -12.04 -0.40
CA LEU A 288 3.10 -11.25 0.57
C LEU A 288 4.46 -10.77 0.03
N ASN A 289 4.81 -11.10 -1.22
CA ASN A 289 6.06 -10.66 -1.82
C ASN A 289 5.94 -9.21 -2.33
N CYS A 290 6.87 -8.33 -1.91
CA CYS A 290 6.85 -6.92 -2.33
C CYS A 290 6.91 -6.77 -3.85
N ARG A 291 7.61 -7.67 -4.55
CA ARG A 291 7.72 -7.66 -6.02
C ARG A 291 6.39 -7.97 -6.70
N GLY A 292 5.58 -8.84 -6.10
CA GLY A 292 4.24 -9.14 -6.59
C GLY A 292 3.39 -7.88 -6.57
N LEU A 293 3.39 -7.18 -5.44
CA LEU A 293 2.61 -5.97 -5.24
C LEU A 293 3.09 -4.80 -6.14
N HIS A 294 4.40 -4.59 -6.26
CA HIS A 294 4.96 -3.57 -7.14
C HIS A 294 4.68 -3.84 -8.62
N LYS A 295 4.60 -5.11 -9.03
CA LYS A 295 4.31 -5.49 -10.42
C LYS A 295 2.86 -5.20 -10.82
N VAL A 296 1.93 -5.28 -9.88
CA VAL A 296 0.52 -4.96 -10.13
C VAL A 296 0.27 -3.44 -10.03
N SER A 297 1.11 -2.73 -9.26
CA SER A 297 1.09 -1.26 -9.16
C SER A 297 1.80 -0.53 -10.32
N ALA A 298 2.48 -1.25 -11.23
CA ALA A 298 3.20 -0.63 -12.33
C ALA A 298 2.22 -0.12 -13.42
N PRO A 299 2.35 1.15 -13.88
CA PRO A 299 1.44 1.71 -14.87
C PRO A 299 1.55 0.97 -16.21
N ALA A 300 0.39 0.76 -16.86
CA ALA A 300 0.35 0.30 -18.24
C ALA A 300 1.06 1.32 -19.16
N PRO A 301 1.80 0.87 -20.19
CA PRO A 301 2.48 1.78 -21.11
C PRO A 301 1.47 2.72 -21.82
N PRO A 302 1.90 3.94 -22.18
CA PRO A 302 1.02 4.94 -22.78
C PRO A 302 0.47 4.40 -24.10
N GLY A 303 -0.84 4.18 -24.16
CA GLY A 303 -1.56 3.60 -25.31
C GLY A 303 -2.14 2.19 -25.11
N GLY A 304 -1.92 1.57 -23.95
CA GLY A 304 -2.55 0.29 -23.60
C GLY A 304 -3.89 0.47 -22.91
N VAL A 305 -4.96 -0.13 -23.46
CA VAL A 305 -6.23 -0.38 -22.75
C VAL A 305 -5.93 -0.94 -21.35
N PRO A 306 -6.64 -0.53 -20.27
CA PRO A 306 -6.43 -1.09 -18.95
C PRO A 306 -6.54 -2.61 -19.06
N ARG A 307 -5.46 -3.33 -18.77
CA ARG A 307 -5.60 -4.74 -18.41
C ARG A 307 -6.26 -4.74 -17.03
N LEU A 308 -7.60 -4.69 -17.02
CA LEU A 308 -8.33 -5.51 -16.07
C LEU A 308 -7.68 -6.89 -16.22
N GLY A 309 -6.85 -7.27 -15.25
CA GLY A 309 -6.58 -8.69 -15.04
C GLY A 309 -7.93 -9.39 -15.02
N PRO A 310 -8.04 -10.59 -15.63
CA PRO A 310 -9.32 -11.27 -15.70
C PRO A 310 -9.93 -11.33 -14.29
N PRO A 311 -11.26 -11.19 -14.16
CA PRO A 311 -11.91 -11.55 -12.91
C PRO A 311 -11.41 -12.94 -12.52
N LEU A 312 -11.22 -13.18 -11.22
CA LEU A 312 -10.92 -14.49 -10.64
C LEU A 312 -12.00 -15.50 -11.06
N ALA A 313 -11.85 -16.03 -12.27
CA ALA A 313 -12.68 -17.03 -12.90
C ALA A 313 -11.72 -18.05 -13.50
N GLY A 314 -11.42 -19.08 -12.71
CA GLY A 314 -10.83 -20.33 -13.15
C GLY A 314 -9.39 -20.23 -13.68
N PHE A 315 -8.41 -20.45 -12.80
CA PHE A 315 -7.22 -21.14 -13.25
C PHE A 315 -7.51 -22.66 -13.25
N PRO A 316 -7.25 -23.39 -14.34
CA PRO A 316 -7.44 -24.83 -14.39
C PRO A 316 -6.43 -25.53 -13.48
N PRO A 317 -6.72 -26.77 -13.02
CA PRO A 317 -5.80 -27.53 -12.19
C PRO A 317 -4.54 -27.85 -13.02
N LEU A 318 -3.38 -27.45 -12.51
CA LEU A 318 -2.11 -28.00 -12.97
C LEU A 318 -1.99 -29.39 -12.36
N TRP A 319 -2.10 -30.39 -13.24
CA TRP A 319 -1.61 -31.75 -13.01
C TRP A 319 -0.09 -31.74 -12.92
#